data_AF-A0A7Y2L2X7-F1
#
_entry.id   AF-A0A7Y2L2X7-F1
#
_cell.length_a   1.000
_cell.length_b   1.000
_cell.length_c   1.000
_cell.angle_alpha   90.00
_cell.angle_beta   90.00
_cell.angle_gamma   90.00
#
_symmetry.space_group_name_H-M   'P 1'
#
loop_
_entity.id
_entity.type
_entity.pdbx_description
1 polymer ?
#
loop_
_entity_poly.entity_id
_entity_poly.type
_entity_poly.pdbx_seq_one_letter_code
_entity_poly.pdbx_strand_id
1 'polypeptide(L)' 'TETAMVFGELYRNGEEWKFKAIGQGFAGGLAPLASNFGVNLG' A
#
# COMPACT_ATOMS: atom_id res chain seq x y z
N THR A 1 -2.53 -8.00 -16.19
CA THR A 1 -3.19 -8.57 -15.00
C THR A 1 -2.59 -7.90 -13.79
N GLU A 2 -3.35 -7.07 -13.09
CA GLU A 2 -2.93 -6.47 -11.82
C GLU A 2 -2.78 -7.57 -10.77
N THR A 3 -1.56 -7.88 -10.33
CA THR A 3 -1.29 -8.96 -9.36
C THR A 3 -1.10 -8.46 -7.93
N ALA A 4 -1.23 -7.15 -7.70
CA ALA A 4 -1.20 -6.53 -6.38
C ALA A 4 -2.22 -5.38 -6.30
N MET A 5 -2.75 -5.14 -5.11
CA MET A 5 -3.72 -4.08 -4.84
C MET A 5 -3.40 -3.42 -3.50
N VAL A 6 -3.53 -2.09 -3.44
CA VAL A 6 -3.56 -1.36 -2.17
C VAL A 6 -4.99 -1.40 -1.63
N PHE A 7 -5.21 -2.21 -0.59
CA PHE A 7 -6.52 -2.36 0.04
C PHE A 7 -6.95 -1.09 0.78
N GLY A 8 -6.02 -0.49 1.53
CA GLY A 8 -6.27 0.74 2.28
C GLY A 8 -5.02 1.19 3.03
N GLU A 9 -5.13 2.38 3.61
CA GLU A 9 -4.07 3.03 4.38
C GLU A 9 -4.56 3.29 5.81
N LEU A 10 -3.74 2.95 6.79
CA LEU A 10 -3.93 3.36 8.18
C LEU A 10 -3.02 4.56 8.44
N TYR A 11 -3.61 5.70 8.81
CA TYR A 11 -2.87 6.93 9.03
C TYR A 11 -3.20 7.53 10.39
N ARG A 12 -2.25 8.28 10.93
CA ARG A 12 -2.41 8.96 12.22
C ARG A 12 -3.04 10.33 11.98
N ASN A 13 -4.09 10.65 12.72
CA ASN A 13 -4.74 11.96 12.70
C ASN A 13 -4.77 12.50 14.14
N GLY A 14 -3.78 13.32 14.46
CA GLY A 14 -3.49 13.70 15.85
C GLY A 14 -3.02 12.49 16.66
N GLU A 15 -3.72 12.19 17.75
CA GLU A 15 -3.43 11.05 18.62
C GLU A 15 -4.14 9.76 18.20
N GLU A 16 -5.06 9.85 17.24
CA GLU A 16 -5.89 8.72 16.80
C GLU A 16 -5.36 8.07 15.52
N TRP A 17 -5.69 6.79 15.35
CA TRP A 17 -5.49 6.04 14.11
C TRP A 17 -6.77 6.00 13.30
N LYS A 18 -6.69 6.32 12.01
CA LYS A 18 -7.80 6.29 11.07
C LYS A 18 -7.48 5.38 9.90
N PHE A 19 -8.48 4.62 9.48
CA PHE A 19 -8.39 3.75 8.31
C PHE A 19 -9.09 4.41 7.11
N LYS A 20 -8.46 4.33 5.94
CA LYS A 20 -9.03 4.77 4.67
C LYS A 20 -8.93 3.64 3.65
N ALA A 21 -10.08 3.18 3.17
CA ALA A 21 -10.14 2.23 2.08
C ALA A 21 -9.77 2.92 0.75
N ILE A 22 -8.90 2.28 -0.05
CA ILE A 22 -8.45 2.81 -1.36
C ILE A 22 -8.93 1.89 -2.48
N GLY A 23 -8.61 0.59 -2.43
CA GLY A 23 -9.02 -0.38 -3.44
C GLY A 23 -8.41 -0.16 -4.83
N GLN A 24 -7.17 0.34 -4.92
CA GLN A 24 -6.51 0.62 -6.20
C GLN A 24 -5.56 -0.51 -6.59
N GLY A 25 -5.79 -1.10 -7.77
CA GLY A 25 -4.91 -2.11 -8.37
C GLY A 25 -3.57 -1.51 -8.80
N PHE A 26 -2.47 -2.24 -8.58
CA PHE A 26 -1.13 -1.84 -8.99
C PHE A 26 -0.66 -2.71 -10.16
N ALA A 27 -0.56 -2.11 -11.35
CA ALA A 27 -0.27 -2.82 -12.60
C ALA A 27 1.18 -3.36 -12.72
N GLY A 28 2.02 -3.19 -11.69
CA GLY A 28 3.40 -3.68 -11.64
C GLY A 28 3.65 -4.89 -10.73
N GLY A 29 2.66 -5.36 -9.97
CA GLY A 29 2.82 -6.43 -8.98
C GLY A 29 3.46 -5.98 -7.66
N LEU A 30 3.63 -6.92 -6.72
CA LEU A 30 3.99 -6.63 -5.32
C LEU A 30 5.43 -6.12 -5.16
N ALA A 31 6.37 -6.58 -6.00
CA ALA A 31 7.78 -6.21 -5.89
C ALA A 31 8.05 -4.70 -6.09
N PRO A 32 7.60 -4.05 -7.17
CA PRO A 32 7.77 -2.60 -7.32
C PRO A 32 6.94 -1.78 -6.32
N LEU A 33 5.80 -2.32 -5.84
CA LEU A 33 5.05 -1.69 -4.75
C LEU A 33 5.87 -1.69 -3.46
N ALA A 34 6.47 -2.82 -3.09
CA ALA A 34 7.29 -2.95 -1.89
C ALA A 34 8.54 -2.05 -1.94
N SER A 35 9.22 -1.95 -3.09
CA SER A 35 10.34 -1.02 -3.27
C SER A 35 9.92 0.44 -3.11
N ASN A 36 8.73 0.84 -3.60
CA ASN A 36 8.23 2.21 -3.44
C ASN A 36 7.93 2.58 -1.98
N PHE A 37 7.62 1.59 -1.12
CA PHE A 37 7.43 1.78 0.32
C PHE A 37 8.72 1.56 1.13
N GLY A 38 9.88 1.40 0.48
CA GLY A 38 11.17 1.24 1.14
C GLY A 38 11.42 -0.14 1.75
N VAL A 39 10.66 -1.16 1.33
CA VAL A 39 10.88 -2.54 1.75
C VAL A 39 12.06 -3.12 0.98
N ASN A 40 13.08 -3.60 1.70
CA ASN A 40 14.21 -4.29 1.09
C ASN A 40 13.80 -5.72 0.69
N LEU A 41 13.76 -5.98 -0.60
CA LEU A 41 13.54 -7.31 -1.17
C LEU A 41 14.94 -7.93 -1.37
N GLY A 42 15.38 -8.75 -0.42
CA GLY A 42 16.71 -9.37 -0.44
C GLY A 42 16.98 -10.27 -1.62
#